data_AF-A0A9W8BFQ0-F1
#
_entry.id   AF-A0A9W8BFQ0-F1
#
_cell.length_a   1.000
_cell.length_b   1.000
_cell.length_c   1.000
_cell.angle_alpha   90.00
_cell.angle_beta   90.00
_cell.angle_gamma   90.00
#
_symmetry.space_group_name_H-M   'P 1'
#
loop_
_entity.id
_entity.type
_entity.pdbx_description
1 polymer ?
#
loop_
_entity_poly.entity_id
_entity_poly.type
_entity_poly.pdbx_seq_one_letter_code
_entity_poly.pdbx_strand_id
1 'polypeptide(L)'
;MSHYHEHGNAYAEILATGIDDEHILQAPSEAGGPESAGKRTRVTRITKKKGELLTEDEKKANHIASEQKRRQNIRTGYDQLIQIVPTLTPSQRSEALILQKTVEYIKYLLMEREILEGQLKDANR
;
A
#
# COMPACT_ATOMS: atom_id res chain seq x y z
N MET A 1 3.66 -38.79 -21.47
CA MET A 1 3.99 -38.26 -20.14
C MET A 1 4.30 -36.78 -20.28
N SER A 2 3.40 -35.93 -19.78
CA SER A 2 3.49 -34.48 -19.87
C SER A 2 4.74 -33.98 -19.15
N HIS A 3 5.67 -33.39 -19.89
CA HIS A 3 6.81 -32.69 -19.32
C HIS A 3 6.33 -31.33 -18.81
N TYR A 4 5.92 -31.28 -17.55
CA TYR A 4 5.83 -30.03 -16.81
C TYR A 4 7.24 -29.45 -16.71
N HIS A 5 7.55 -28.45 -17.53
CA HIS A 5 8.73 -27.63 -17.34
C HIS A 5 8.52 -26.80 -16.08
N GLU A 6 9.40 -27.04 -15.11
CA GLU A 6 9.60 -26.28 -13.89
C GLU A 6 9.99 -24.82 -14.22
N HIS A 7 9.01 -23.99 -14.58
CA HIS A 7 9.20 -22.55 -14.46
C HIS A 7 8.95 -22.17 -13.01
N GLY A 8 10.05 -22.20 -12.26
CA GLY A 8 10.16 -21.78 -10.87
C GLY A 8 9.41 -20.48 -10.62
N ASN A 9 8.27 -20.64 -9.95
CA ASN A 9 7.62 -19.77 -9.00
C ASN A 9 8.09 -18.29 -8.93
N ALA A 10 7.90 -17.52 -10.01
CA ALA A 10 7.93 -16.05 -9.93
C ALA A 10 6.82 -15.49 -9.02
N TYR A 11 5.88 -16.34 -8.56
CA TYR A 11 4.87 -15.98 -7.58
C TYR A 11 5.40 -15.90 -6.14
N ALA A 12 6.55 -16.51 -5.83
CA ALA A 12 7.14 -16.46 -4.50
C ALA A 12 8.08 -15.26 -4.31
N GLU A 13 8.73 -14.78 -5.37
CA GLU A 13 9.78 -13.76 -5.23
C GLU A 13 9.22 -12.35 -5.00
N ILE A 14 8.03 -12.03 -5.53
CA ILE A 14 7.36 -10.73 -5.28
C ILE A 14 6.81 -10.64 -3.85
N LEU A 15 6.52 -11.78 -3.22
CA LEU A 15 6.09 -11.83 -1.82
C LEU A 15 7.27 -11.68 -0.84
N ALA A 16 8.51 -11.91 -1.31
CA ALA A 16 9.71 -11.89 -0.48
C ALA A 16 10.45 -10.54 -0.48
N THR A 17 10.19 -9.66 -1.44
CA THR A 17 10.80 -8.33 -1.45
C THR A 17 9.98 -7.40 -0.57
N GLY A 18 10.28 -7.37 0.71
CA GLY A 18 10.00 -6.23 1.58
C GLY A 18 10.71 -4.99 1.03
N ILE A 19 10.17 -4.42 -0.04
CA ILE A 19 10.68 -3.21 -0.66
C ILE A 19 10.03 -2.06 0.09
N ASP A 20 10.91 -1.38 0.81
CA ASP A 20 10.67 -0.17 1.57
C ASP A 20 9.92 0.89 0.76
N ASP A 21 9.02 1.56 1.46
CA ASP A 21 7.80 2.20 0.98
C ASP A 21 7.98 3.65 0.50
N GLU A 22 9.12 4.04 -0.08
CA GLU A 22 9.40 5.48 -0.31
C GLU A 22 9.19 6.03 -1.74
N HIS A 23 8.77 5.25 -2.73
CA HIS A 23 8.72 5.79 -4.12
C HIS A 23 7.60 5.27 -5.04
N ILE A 24 6.38 5.08 -4.53
CA ILE A 24 5.20 4.84 -5.39
C ILE A 24 4.17 5.97 -5.24
N LEU A 25 4.64 7.21 -5.29
CA LEU A 25 3.84 8.38 -5.62
C LEU A 25 4.54 9.15 -6.75
N GLN A 26 4.44 8.62 -7.96
CA GLN A 26 4.54 9.46 -9.15
C GLN A 26 3.85 8.76 -10.33
N ALA A 27 2.57 9.08 -10.51
CA ALA A 27 2.00 9.09 -11.84
C ALA A 27 2.54 10.35 -12.55
N PRO A 28 3.18 10.24 -13.73
CA PRO A 28 3.30 11.39 -14.61
C PRO A 28 2.15 11.32 -15.63
N SER A 29 1.15 12.14 -15.35
CA SER A 29 0.29 12.71 -16.38
C SER A 29 1.13 13.64 -17.26
N GLU A 30 0.71 13.72 -18.53
CA GLU A 30 0.98 14.78 -19.50
C GLU A 30 2.12 14.63 -20.51
N ALA A 31 1.79 15.12 -21.69
CA ALA A 31 2.40 14.87 -22.98
C ALA A 31 3.34 16.01 -23.42
N GLY A 32 4.34 15.66 -24.23
CA GLY A 32 4.90 16.55 -25.27
C GLY A 32 6.15 17.37 -24.92
N GLY A 33 7.21 17.20 -25.72
CA GLY A 33 8.24 18.24 -25.98
C GLY A 33 9.70 17.90 -25.57
N PRO A 34 10.71 18.00 -26.47
CA PRO A 34 12.08 17.51 -26.24
C PRO A 34 13.10 18.61 -25.89
N GLU A 35 14.14 18.30 -25.08
CA GLU A 35 15.55 18.70 -25.35
C GLU A 35 16.59 18.29 -24.27
N SER A 36 17.78 17.94 -24.77
CA SER A 36 19.15 18.15 -24.25
C SER A 36 19.76 17.34 -23.07
N ALA A 37 20.68 16.46 -23.50
CA ALA A 37 21.96 15.98 -22.94
C ALA A 37 22.39 16.26 -21.47
N GLY A 38 22.76 15.17 -20.77
CA GLY A 38 23.63 15.19 -19.57
C GLY A 38 24.09 13.79 -19.16
N LYS A 39 25.37 13.49 -19.35
CA LYS A 39 26.02 12.16 -19.20
C LYS A 39 26.31 11.86 -17.71
N ARG A 40 25.77 10.78 -17.13
CA ARG A 40 26.21 10.22 -15.84
C ARG A 40 26.28 8.69 -15.85
N THR A 41 27.26 8.22 -15.10
CA THR A 41 28.02 6.96 -15.20
C THR A 41 27.21 5.71 -14.84
N ARG A 42 27.54 4.61 -15.52
CA ARG A 42 26.84 3.31 -15.60
C ARG A 42 27.00 2.47 -14.33
N VAL A 43 25.93 2.29 -13.56
CA VAL A 43 25.75 1.11 -12.71
C VAL A 43 24.98 0.08 -13.53
N THR A 44 25.60 -1.06 -13.80
CA THR A 44 25.07 -2.16 -14.60
C THR A 44 23.86 -2.81 -13.93
N ARG A 45 22.69 -2.19 -14.08
CA ARG A 45 21.39 -2.85 -13.91
C ARG A 45 21.15 -3.71 -15.15
N ILE A 46 20.80 -4.97 -14.96
CA ILE A 46 20.44 -5.92 -16.03
C ILE A 46 19.32 -5.27 -16.85
N THR A 47 19.65 -4.79 -18.05
CA THR A 47 18.76 -4.00 -18.90
C THR A 47 17.83 -4.93 -19.66
N LYS A 48 16.58 -5.09 -19.20
CA LYS A 48 15.48 -5.39 -20.14
C LYS A 48 15.45 -4.23 -21.15
N LYS A 49 15.48 -4.55 -22.45
CA LYS A 49 15.54 -3.55 -23.53
C LYS A 49 14.37 -2.57 -23.41
N LYS A 50 14.71 -1.29 -23.26
CA LYS A 50 13.78 -0.16 -23.28
C LYS A 50 13.16 -0.08 -24.69
N GLY A 51 11.91 -0.53 -24.83
CA GLY A 51 11.15 -0.38 -26.08
C GLY A 51 10.24 -1.54 -26.44
N GLU A 52 10.38 -2.71 -25.82
CA GLU A 52 9.38 -3.77 -26.00
C GLU A 52 8.17 -3.42 -25.13
N LEU A 53 7.07 -3.07 -25.80
CA LEU A 53 5.74 -3.03 -25.19
C LEU A 53 5.56 -4.35 -24.45
N LEU A 54 5.13 -4.27 -23.18
CA LEU A 54 4.78 -5.45 -22.40
C LEU A 54 3.88 -6.36 -23.25
N THR A 55 4.24 -7.63 -23.34
CA THR A 55 3.37 -8.62 -23.98
C THR A 55 2.01 -8.63 -23.27
N GLU A 56 0.94 -9.05 -23.97
CA GLU A 56 -0.39 -9.12 -23.36
C GLU A 56 -0.40 -10.03 -22.12
N ASP A 57 0.40 -11.09 -22.13
CA ASP A 57 0.60 -11.98 -20.97
C ASP A 57 1.31 -11.27 -19.81
N GLU A 58 2.36 -10.49 -20.09
CA GLU A 58 3.04 -9.68 -19.06
C GLU A 58 2.13 -8.59 -18.48
N LYS A 59 1.33 -7.91 -19.32
CA LYS A 59 0.35 -6.92 -18.84
C LYS A 59 -0.67 -7.57 -17.91
N LYS A 60 -1.20 -8.74 -18.29
CA LYS A 60 -2.16 -9.49 -17.49
C LYS A 60 -1.55 -9.93 -16.15
N ALA A 61 -0.31 -10.43 -16.17
CA ALA A 61 0.41 -10.81 -14.97
C ALA A 61 0.64 -9.62 -14.04
N ASN A 62 1.09 -8.48 -14.58
CA ASN A 62 1.35 -7.27 -13.80
C ASN A 62 0.07 -6.68 -13.20
N HIS A 63 -1.04 -6.70 -13.95
CA HIS A 63 -2.35 -6.27 -13.46
C HIS A 63 -2.80 -7.12 -12.25
N ILE A 64 -2.68 -8.45 -12.34
CA ILE A 64 -3.02 -9.35 -11.23
C ILE A 64 -2.15 -9.08 -10.01
N ALA A 65 -0.84 -8.93 -10.19
CA ALA A 65 0.10 -8.65 -9.10
C ALA A 65 -0.19 -7.31 -8.42
N SER A 66 -0.41 -6.26 -9.21
CA SER A 66 -0.75 -4.92 -8.71
C SER A 66 -2.06 -4.91 -7.92
N GLU A 67 -3.07 -5.64 -8.41
CA GLU A 67 -4.35 -5.79 -7.72
C GLU A 67 -4.22 -6.55 -6.39
N GLN A 68 -3.42 -7.63 -6.37
CA GLN A 68 -3.14 -8.38 -5.14
C GLN A 68 -2.43 -7.52 -4.11
N LYS A 69 -1.40 -6.76 -4.51
CA LYS A 69 -0.71 -5.81 -3.62
C LYS A 69 -1.68 -4.76 -3.09
N ARG A 70 -2.51 -4.15 -3.95
CA ARG A 70 -3.52 -3.17 -3.51
C ARG A 70 -4.45 -3.76 -2.45
N ARG A 71 -4.97 -4.97 -2.69
CA ARG A 71 -5.87 -5.66 -1.75
C ARG A 71 -5.19 -6.01 -0.43
N GLN A 72 -3.93 -6.42 -0.47
CA GLN A 72 -3.17 -6.72 0.74
C GLN A 72 -2.94 -5.45 1.58
N ASN A 73 -2.58 -4.33 0.95
CA ASN A 73 -2.41 -3.06 1.65
C ASN A 73 -3.71 -2.60 2.33
N ILE A 74 -4.86 -2.73 1.64
CA ILE A 74 -6.17 -2.42 2.24
C ILE A 74 -6.43 -3.30 3.47
N ARG A 75 -6.14 -4.60 3.38
CA ARG A 75 -6.31 -5.53 4.51
C ARG A 75 -5.43 -5.16 5.70
N THR A 76 -4.15 -4.84 5.45
CA THR A 76 -3.23 -4.37 6.49
C THR A 76 -3.77 -3.11 7.19
N GLY A 77 -4.36 -2.17 6.44
CA GLY A 77 -5.01 -0.99 7.02
C GLY A 77 -6.17 -1.34 7.97
N TYR A 78 -7.02 -2.31 7.58
CA TYR A 78 -8.08 -2.80 8.47
C TYR A 78 -7.52 -3.52 9.70
N ASP A 79 -6.47 -4.32 9.55
CA ASP A 79 -5.82 -4.99 10.68
C ASP A 79 -5.26 -3.96 11.69
N GLN A 80 -4.69 -2.85 11.21
CA GLN A 80 -4.26 -1.74 12.07
C GLN A 80 -5.43 -1.08 12.82
N LEU A 81 -6.56 -0.83 12.14
CA LEU A 81 -7.76 -0.29 12.78
C LEU A 81 -8.26 -1.20 13.91
N ILE A 82 -8.26 -2.51 13.70
CA ILE A 82 -8.66 -3.49 14.71
C ILE A 82 -7.76 -3.43 15.95
N GLN A 83 -6.46 -3.16 15.79
CA GLN A 83 -5.53 -3.07 16.92
C GLN A 83 -5.70 -1.79 17.75
N ILE A 84 -6.01 -0.66 17.12
CA ILE A 84 -6.03 0.64 17.80
C ILE A 84 -7.40 1.02 18.38
N VAL A 85 -8.49 0.43 17.89
CA VAL A 85 -9.85 0.73 18.33
C VAL A 85 -10.27 -0.26 19.43
N PRO A 86 -10.41 0.17 20.71
CA PRO A 86 -10.61 -0.73 21.85
C PRO A 86 -11.90 -1.56 21.78
N THR A 87 -12.88 -1.11 21.01
CA THR A 87 -14.18 -1.78 20.86
C THR A 87 -14.20 -2.85 19.77
N LEU A 88 -13.11 -3.01 19.03
CA LEU A 88 -12.94 -4.06 18.03
C LEU A 88 -12.26 -5.28 18.63
N THR A 89 -12.61 -6.45 18.10
CA THR A 89 -11.97 -7.72 18.47
C THR A 89 -11.10 -8.23 17.32
N PRO A 90 -10.02 -8.97 17.58
CA PRO A 90 -9.18 -9.57 16.53
C PRO A 90 -9.95 -10.49 15.57
N SER A 91 -11.10 -11.03 15.99
CA SER A 91 -11.99 -11.84 15.17
C SER A 91 -12.89 -11.03 14.23
N GLN A 92 -12.93 -9.71 14.35
CA GLN A 92 -13.85 -8.87 13.59
C GLN A 92 -13.43 -8.78 12.12
N ARG A 93 -14.30 -9.24 11.21
CA ARG A 93 -14.01 -9.25 9.76
C ARG A 93 -14.88 -8.31 8.92
N SER A 94 -15.97 -7.79 9.48
CA SER A 94 -16.88 -6.90 8.75
C SER A 94 -16.26 -5.52 8.57
N GLU A 95 -15.86 -5.19 7.33
CA GLU A 95 -15.31 -3.88 6.94
C GLU A 95 -16.22 -2.73 7.39
N ALA A 96 -17.53 -2.84 7.13
CA ALA A 96 -18.52 -1.84 7.51
C ALA A 96 -18.56 -1.62 9.04
N LEU A 97 -18.51 -2.69 9.83
CA LEU A 97 -18.51 -2.56 11.29
C LEU A 97 -17.20 -1.95 11.80
N ILE A 98 -16.06 -2.34 11.22
CA ILE A 98 -14.75 -1.79 11.58
C ILE A 98 -14.74 -0.27 11.36
N LEU A 99 -15.20 0.19 10.20
CA LEU A 99 -15.30 1.62 9.90
C LEU A 99 -16.26 2.33 10.86
N GLN A 100 -17.43 1.75 11.12
CA GLN A 100 -18.40 2.32 12.05
C GLN A 100 -17.80 2.51 13.46
N LYS A 101 -17.18 1.46 14.01
CA LYS A 101 -16.54 1.51 15.34
C LYS A 101 -15.36 2.47 15.40
N THR A 102 -14.62 2.59 14.31
CA THR A 102 -13.54 3.58 14.19
C THR A 102 -14.09 5.00 14.27
N VAL A 103 -15.19 5.32 13.58
CA VAL A 103 -15.83 6.64 13.65
C VAL A 103 -16.38 6.92 15.05
N GLU A 104 -17.01 5.94 15.69
CA GLU A 104 -17.48 6.05 17.09
C GLU A 104 -16.32 6.38 18.04
N TYR A 105 -15.18 5.72 17.87
CA TYR A 105 -14.01 5.94 18.72
C TYR A 105 -13.35 7.31 18.50
N ILE A 106 -13.27 7.79 17.25
CA ILE A 106 -12.79 9.15 16.96
C ILE A 106 -13.65 10.20 17.67
N LYS A 107 -14.98 10.05 17.64
CA LYS A 107 -15.89 10.96 18.34
C LYS A 107 -15.68 10.94 19.85
N TYR A 108 -15.48 9.75 20.43
CA TYR A 108 -15.15 9.60 21.84
C TYR A 108 -13.85 10.33 22.21
N LEU A 109 -12.78 10.15 21.45
CA LEU A 109 -11.49 10.82 21.70
C LEU A 109 -11.59 12.34 21.63
N LEU A 110 -12.40 12.88 20.72
CA LEU A 110 -12.64 14.32 20.62
C LEU A 110 -13.37 14.87 21.86
N MET A 111 -14.39 14.15 22.34
CA MET A 111 -15.10 14.51 23.56
C MET A 111 -14.20 14.41 24.79
N GLU A 112 -13.42 13.33 24.91
CA GLU A 112 -12.48 13.13 26.02
C GLU A 112 -11.44 14.25 26.06
N ARG A 113 -10.91 14.66 24.90
CA ARG A 113 -10.00 15.80 24.79
C ARG A 113 -10.64 17.09 25.32
N GLU A 114 -11.88 17.40 24.94
CA GLU A 114 -12.58 18.62 25.38
C GLU A 114 -12.75 18.65 26.91
N ILE A 115 -13.12 17.50 27.49
CA ILE A 115 -13.25 17.35 28.95
C ILE A 115 -11.90 17.60 29.64
N LEU A 116 -10.83 16.96 29.17
CA LEU A 116 -9.48 17.11 29.75
C LEU A 116 -8.96 18.54 29.63
N GLU A 117 -9.20 19.21 28.50
CA GLU A 117 -8.84 20.62 28.31
C GLU A 117 -9.63 21.54 29.26
N GLY A 118 -10.90 21.23 29.54
CA GLY A 118 -11.70 21.93 30.55
C GLY A 118 -11.11 21.79 31.94
N GLN A 119 -10.80 20.55 32.36
CA GLN A 119 -10.20 20.27 33.66
C GLN A 119 -8.85 20.97 33.85
N LEU A 120 -8.00 21.01 32.82
CA LEU A 120 -6.72 21.72 32.86
C LEU A 120 -6.89 23.24 33.02
N LYS A 121 -7.93 23.84 32.41
CA LYS A 121 -8.22 25.27 32.57
C LYS A 121 -8.70 25.57 33.99
N ASP A 122 -9.56 24.73 34.53
CA ASP A 122 -10.09 24.89 35.90
C ASP A 122 -9.00 24.67 36.96
N ALA A 123 -8.09 23.71 36.75
CA ALA A 123 -7.00 23.42 37.66
C ALA A 123 -5.87 24.48 37.66
N ASN A 124 -5.73 25.25 36.57
CA ASN A 124 -4.76 26.33 36.43
C ASN A 124 -5.34 27.72 36.80
N ARG A 125 -6.57 27.77 37.30
CA ARG A 125 -7.25 28.99 37.76
C ARG A 125 -7.12 29.16 39.27
#